data_AF-A0A945XCT9-F1
#
_entry.id   AF-A0A945XCT9-F1
#
_cell.length_a   1.000
_cell.length_b   1.000
_cell.length_c   1.000
_cell.angle_alpha   90.00
_cell.angle_beta   90.00
_cell.angle_gamma   90.00
#
_symmetry.space_group_name_H-M   'P 1'
#
loop_
_entity.id
_entity.type
_entity.pdbx_description
1 polymer ?
#
loop_
_entity_poly.entity_id
_entity_poly.type
_entity_poly.pdbx_seq_one_letter_code
_entity_poly.pdbx_strand_id
1 'polypeptide(L)'
;ASDKALAEKWVSEGYTDGLRTPDSTVIFVSAEKSKEIQKDQSDCMGCLSQCQFSNWAQNEAATTGRRPDPRSYCIQKTLQDIVHGDPVDDQLMFAGHNAFKFKDDPFYSNGFIPTVKELIDRLHTGD
;
A
#
# COMPACT_ATOMS: atom_id res chain seq x y z
N ALA A 1 -25.22 20.51 13.04
CA ALA A 1 -26.54 20.07 12.54
C ALA A 1 -26.44 19.46 11.14
N SER A 2 -25.65 20.04 10.23
CA SER A 2 -25.33 19.46 8.91
C SER A 2 -24.67 18.08 8.98
N ASP A 3 -23.69 17.91 9.86
CA ASP A 3 -22.84 16.71 9.86
C ASP A 3 -23.61 15.46 10.29
N LYS A 4 -24.63 15.64 11.14
CA LYS A 4 -25.55 14.58 11.54
C LYS A 4 -26.34 14.07 10.33
N ALA A 5 -26.93 14.97 9.54
CA ALA A 5 -27.71 14.59 8.38
C ALA A 5 -26.85 13.88 7.31
N LEU A 6 -25.59 14.31 7.14
CA LEU A 6 -24.63 13.64 6.28
C LEU A 6 -24.30 12.24 6.81
N ALA A 7 -24.01 12.09 8.10
CA ALA A 7 -23.72 10.79 8.71
C ALA A 7 -24.92 9.83 8.59
N GLU A 8 -26.15 10.30 8.85
CA GLU A 8 -27.37 9.49 8.70
C GLU A 8 -27.56 9.03 7.26
N LYS A 9 -27.23 9.86 6.27
CA LYS A 9 -27.25 9.48 4.85
C LYS A 9 -26.25 8.36 4.56
N TRP A 10 -24.99 8.48 4.97
CA TRP A 10 -23.97 7.44 4.76
C TRP A 10 -24.37 6.11 5.41
N VAL A 11 -24.93 6.17 6.63
CA VAL A 11 -25.43 4.97 7.33
C VAL A 11 -26.58 4.32 6.55
N SER A 12 -27.50 5.11 5.98
CA SER A 12 -28.60 4.60 5.16
C SER A 12 -28.13 3.94 3.84
N GLU A 13 -26.95 4.32 3.35
CA GLU A 13 -26.30 3.75 2.16
C GLU A 13 -25.46 2.50 2.48
N GLY A 14 -25.41 2.07 3.76
CA GLY A 14 -24.69 0.86 4.20
C GLY A 14 -23.28 1.10 4.75
N TYR A 15 -22.86 2.36 4.88
CA TYR A 15 -21.59 2.74 5.51
C TYR A 15 -21.80 2.96 7.01
N THR A 16 -21.95 1.86 7.75
CA THR A 16 -22.38 1.86 9.15
C THR A 16 -21.26 2.16 10.15
N ASP A 17 -20.01 1.93 9.77
CA ASP A 17 -18.88 1.96 10.68
C ASP A 17 -18.07 3.25 10.52
N GLY A 18 -17.97 4.04 11.59
CA GLY A 18 -17.18 5.27 11.64
C GLY A 18 -15.77 5.04 12.15
N LEU A 19 -14.75 5.28 11.32
CA LEU A 19 -13.34 5.20 11.71
C LEU A 19 -12.74 6.60 11.86
N ARG A 20 -12.09 6.87 13.00
CA ARG A 20 -11.44 8.15 13.28
C ARG A 20 -10.10 8.25 12.55
N THR A 21 -9.84 9.40 11.92
CA THR A 21 -8.55 9.71 11.30
C THR A 21 -7.68 10.58 12.22
N PRO A 22 -6.37 10.67 11.99
CA PRO A 22 -5.47 11.58 12.69
C PRO A 22 -5.86 13.06 12.56
N ASP A 23 -6.54 13.45 11.48
CA ASP A 23 -6.93 14.84 11.18
C ASP A 23 -8.19 15.29 11.95
N SER A 24 -8.57 14.60 13.02
CA SER A 24 -9.82 14.86 13.77
C SER A 24 -11.08 14.74 12.91
N THR A 25 -11.05 13.92 11.86
CA THR A 25 -12.21 13.59 11.01
C THR A 25 -12.65 12.14 11.19
N VAL A 26 -13.79 11.79 10.60
CA VAL A 26 -14.33 10.42 10.59
C VAL A 26 -14.64 10.01 9.15
N ILE A 27 -14.23 8.82 8.77
CA ILE A 27 -14.69 8.16 7.54
C ILE A 27 -15.76 7.13 7.88
N PHE A 28 -16.74 6.95 6.99
CA PHE A 28 -17.77 5.92 7.12
C PHE A 28 -17.50 4.83 6.09
N VAL A 29 -17.47 3.57 6.54
CA VAL A 29 -17.21 2.39 5.72
C VAL A 29 -18.22 1.29 6.04
N SER A 30 -18.30 0.26 5.19
CA SER A 30 -19.09 -0.92 5.51
C SER A 30 -18.46 -1.69 6.69
N ALA A 31 -19.26 -2.48 7.40
CA ALA A 31 -18.76 -3.31 8.50
C ALA A 31 -17.69 -4.32 8.05
N GLU A 32 -17.77 -4.81 6.81
CA GLU A 32 -16.75 -5.69 6.22
C GLU A 32 -15.43 -4.94 6.02
N LYS A 33 -15.48 -3.76 5.39
CA LYS A 33 -14.29 -2.96 5.14
C LYS A 33 -13.65 -2.44 6.43
N SER A 34 -14.46 -2.14 7.45
CA SER A 34 -14.00 -1.78 8.79
C SER A 34 -13.11 -2.88 9.40
N LYS A 35 -13.53 -4.16 9.30
CA LYS A 35 -12.74 -5.29 9.78
C LYS A 35 -11.45 -5.47 8.99
N GLU A 36 -11.51 -5.32 7.67
CA GLU A 36 -10.33 -5.37 6.80
C GLU A 36 -9.31 -4.28 7.19
N ILE A 37 -9.74 -3.01 7.32
CA ILE A 37 -8.88 -1.89 7.70
C ILE A 37 -8.25 -2.13 9.07
N GLN A 38 -9.01 -2.59 10.06
CA GLN A 38 -8.49 -2.86 11.40
C GLN A 38 -7.46 -3.99 11.39
N LYS A 39 -7.70 -5.04 10.60
CA LYS A 39 -6.74 -6.13 10.41
C LYS A 39 -5.45 -5.61 9.77
N ASP A 40 -5.55 -4.83 8.70
CA ASP A 40 -4.39 -4.27 8.02
C ASP A 40 -3.60 -3.30 8.92
N GLN A 41 -4.29 -2.47 9.71
CA GLN A 41 -3.64 -1.60 10.70
C GLN A 41 -2.88 -2.37 11.78
N SER A 42 -3.37 -3.54 12.16
CA SER A 42 -2.73 -4.42 13.16
C SER A 42 -1.56 -5.19 12.58
N ASP A 43 -1.72 -5.73 11.37
CA ASP A 43 -0.77 -6.61 10.72
C ASP A 43 0.33 -5.83 9.96
N CYS A 44 0.21 -4.51 9.80
CA CYS A 44 1.16 -3.73 9.03
C CYS A 44 2.52 -3.56 9.72
N MET A 45 3.50 -4.33 9.23
CA MET A 45 4.88 -4.31 9.69
C MET A 45 5.80 -3.55 8.71
N GLY A 46 7.06 -3.37 9.10
CA GLY A 46 8.16 -3.26 8.13
C GLY A 46 8.39 -1.92 7.43
N CYS A 47 7.78 -0.81 7.85
CA CYS A 47 8.27 0.48 7.37
C CYS A 47 9.60 0.81 8.07
N LEU A 48 10.69 0.91 7.28
CA LEU A 48 12.08 1.04 7.75
C LEU A 48 12.37 2.34 8.53
N SER A 49 11.44 3.29 8.56
CA SER A 49 11.50 4.50 9.37
C SER A 49 10.08 4.88 9.82
N GLN A 50 9.98 5.76 10.82
CA GLN A 50 8.76 6.23 11.52
C GLN A 50 7.61 6.68 10.59
N CYS A 51 7.05 5.75 9.85
CA CYS A 51 6.08 6.02 8.83
C CYS A 51 4.71 6.13 9.47
N GLN A 52 3.93 7.12 9.04
CA GLN A 52 2.55 7.29 9.48
C GLN A 52 1.63 6.12 9.06
N PHE A 53 2.14 5.21 8.23
CA PHE A 53 1.40 4.07 7.69
C PHE A 53 1.64 2.75 8.45
N SER A 54 2.45 2.74 9.52
CA SER A 54 2.73 1.51 10.28
C SER A 54 2.59 1.70 11.79
N ASN A 55 2.10 0.66 12.46
CA ASN A 55 2.06 0.58 13.92
C ASN A 55 3.40 0.08 14.50
N TRP A 56 4.34 -0.35 13.64
CA TRP A 56 5.59 -0.97 14.00
C TRP A 56 6.73 0.06 14.05
N ALA A 57 7.67 -0.15 14.97
CA ALA A 57 8.88 0.64 15.06
C ALA A 57 10.06 -0.23 15.52
N GLN A 58 11.27 0.08 15.05
CA GLN A 58 12.50 -0.56 15.53
C GLN A 58 12.92 0.04 16.89
N ASN A 59 12.19 -0.30 17.95
CA ASN A 59 12.47 0.06 19.34
C ASN A 59 12.23 -1.13 20.27
N GLU A 60 12.52 -1.00 21.57
CA GLU A 60 12.33 -2.08 22.55
C GLU A 60 10.89 -2.61 22.63
N ALA A 61 9.91 -1.76 22.33
CA ALA A 61 8.49 -2.12 22.36
C ALA A 61 7.97 -2.70 21.02
N ALA A 62 8.78 -2.68 19.96
CA ALA A 62 8.41 -3.05 18.59
C ALA A 62 7.15 -2.34 18.04
N THR A 63 6.82 -1.15 18.56
CA THR A 63 5.60 -0.41 18.17
C THR A 63 5.76 1.11 18.29
N THR A 64 4.98 1.84 17.49
CA THR A 64 4.80 3.31 17.60
C THR A 64 3.78 3.70 18.69
N GLY A 65 3.01 2.74 19.22
CA GLY A 65 1.92 3.00 20.17
C GLY A 65 0.70 3.71 19.56
N ARG A 66 0.66 3.88 18.23
CA ARG A 66 -0.43 4.54 17.50
C ARG A 66 -0.94 3.62 16.40
N ARG A 67 -2.25 3.66 16.15
CA ARG A 67 -2.82 3.02 14.96
C ARG A 67 -2.54 3.90 13.73
N PRO A 68 -2.15 3.32 12.59
CA PRO A 68 -2.03 4.04 11.32
C PRO A 68 -3.35 4.71 10.93
N ASP A 69 -3.29 5.68 10.02
CA ASP A 69 -4.50 6.27 9.47
C ASP A 69 -5.38 5.19 8.80
N PRO A 70 -6.69 5.08 9.10
CA PRO A 70 -7.56 4.10 8.45
C PRO A 70 -7.75 4.32 6.94
N ARG A 71 -7.31 5.46 6.41
CA ARG A 71 -7.27 5.77 4.97
C ARG A 71 -5.98 5.29 4.29
N SER A 72 -5.01 4.83 5.07
CA SER A 72 -3.75 4.31 4.54
C SER A 72 -3.81 2.81 4.30
N TYR A 73 -2.98 2.34 3.37
CA TYR A 73 -2.73 0.92 3.14
C TYR A 73 -1.33 0.57 3.65
N CYS A 74 -1.13 -0.70 3.98
CA CYS A 74 0.19 -1.17 4.37
C CYS A 74 1.08 -1.40 3.14
N ILE A 75 2.04 -0.51 2.92
CA ILE A 75 2.98 -0.60 1.78
C ILE A 75 3.67 -1.98 1.73
N GLN A 76 4.15 -2.50 2.87
CA GLN A 76 4.82 -3.80 2.90
C GLN A 76 3.89 -4.93 2.42
N LYS A 77 2.66 -5.00 2.96
CA LYS A 77 1.66 -5.99 2.55
C LYS A 77 1.46 -5.94 1.04
N THR A 78 1.18 -4.76 0.50
CA THR A 78 0.90 -4.61 -0.94
C THR A 78 2.08 -4.98 -1.82
N LEU A 79 3.31 -4.70 -1.39
CA LEU A 79 4.54 -5.11 -2.09
C LEU A 79 4.79 -6.62 -2.00
N GLN A 80 4.37 -7.27 -0.92
CA GLN A 80 4.49 -8.73 -0.77
C GLN A 80 3.44 -9.44 -1.63
N ASP A 81 2.18 -9.01 -1.50
CA ASP A 81 1.03 -9.53 -2.25
C ASP A 81 1.33 -9.54 -3.77
N ILE A 82 1.77 -8.41 -4.33
CA ILE A 82 2.05 -8.31 -5.77
C ILE A 82 3.22 -9.18 -6.23
N VAL A 83 4.25 -9.35 -5.40
CA VAL A 83 5.40 -10.22 -5.71
C VAL A 83 5.00 -11.70 -5.66
N HIS A 84 3.96 -12.04 -4.90
CA HIS A 84 3.40 -13.38 -4.79
C HIS A 84 2.27 -13.69 -5.81
N GLY A 85 1.95 -12.74 -6.69
CA GLY A 85 1.05 -12.94 -7.82
C GLY A 85 -0.39 -12.49 -7.58
N ASP A 86 -0.65 -11.71 -6.53
CA ASP A 86 -1.96 -11.07 -6.36
C ASP A 86 -2.24 -10.04 -7.49
N PRO A 87 -3.53 -9.71 -7.73
CA PRO A 87 -3.93 -8.84 -8.84
C PRO A 87 -3.20 -7.49 -8.84
N VAL A 88 -2.56 -7.14 -9.95
CA VAL A 88 -1.77 -5.91 -10.09
C VAL A 88 -2.60 -4.63 -9.97
N ASP A 89 -3.89 -4.69 -10.28
CA ASP A 89 -4.80 -3.54 -10.21
C ASP A 89 -5.16 -3.15 -8.77
N ASP A 90 -4.98 -4.07 -7.81
CA ASP A 90 -5.34 -3.89 -6.40
C ASP A 90 -4.11 -3.67 -5.50
N GLN A 91 -2.90 -3.64 -6.07
CA GLN A 91 -1.64 -3.65 -5.32
C GLN A 91 -0.67 -2.54 -5.74
N LEU A 92 0.28 -2.25 -4.86
CA LEU A 92 1.32 -1.25 -5.06
C LEU A 92 2.57 -1.90 -5.66
N MET A 93 3.07 -1.36 -6.77
CA MET A 93 4.37 -1.71 -7.34
C MET A 93 5.25 -0.47 -7.44
N PHE A 94 6.47 -0.53 -6.91
CA PHE A 94 7.44 0.54 -7.12
C PHE A 94 8.19 0.34 -8.44
N ALA A 95 8.22 1.39 -9.24
CA ALA A 95 8.93 1.42 -10.51
C ALA A 95 9.57 2.79 -10.73
N GLY A 96 10.73 2.81 -11.37
CA GLY A 96 11.36 4.05 -11.83
C GLY A 96 10.59 4.67 -13.00
N HIS A 97 10.77 5.98 -13.21
CA HIS A 97 10.07 6.73 -14.27
C HIS A 97 10.22 6.11 -15.67
N ASN A 98 11.34 5.45 -15.96
CA ASN A 98 11.64 4.84 -17.26
C ASN A 98 11.20 3.37 -17.37
N ALA A 99 10.51 2.77 -16.39
CA ALA A 99 10.20 1.34 -16.40
C ALA A 99 9.41 0.89 -17.64
N PHE A 100 8.53 1.75 -18.16
CA PHE A 100 7.76 1.46 -19.38
C PHE A 100 8.64 1.26 -20.62
N LYS A 101 9.87 1.81 -20.63
CA LYS A 101 10.80 1.71 -21.76
C LYS A 101 11.34 0.31 -21.97
N PHE A 102 11.27 -0.58 -20.97
CA PHE A 102 11.65 -1.98 -21.14
C PHE A 102 10.83 -2.70 -22.22
N LYS A 103 9.62 -2.22 -22.51
CA LYS A 103 8.80 -2.76 -23.61
C LYS A 103 9.45 -2.55 -24.98
N ASP A 104 10.14 -1.43 -25.17
CA ASP A 104 10.72 -1.02 -26.45
C ASP A 104 12.21 -1.37 -26.56
N ASP A 105 12.81 -1.83 -25.46
CA ASP A 105 14.22 -2.23 -25.40
C ASP A 105 14.42 -3.59 -26.10
N PRO A 106 15.20 -3.66 -27.20
CA PRO A 106 15.47 -4.92 -27.90
C PRO A 106 16.08 -6.00 -27.00
N PHE A 107 16.76 -5.60 -25.91
CA PHE A 107 17.34 -6.53 -24.95
C PHE A 107 16.28 -7.37 -24.24
N TYR A 108 15.07 -6.84 -24.03
CA TYR A 108 13.94 -7.54 -23.38
C TYR A 108 12.97 -8.20 -24.39
N SER A 109 13.36 -8.30 -25.66
CA SER A 109 12.51 -8.86 -26.72
C SER A 109 12.19 -10.35 -26.52
N ASN A 110 11.07 -10.80 -27.09
CA ASN A 110 10.61 -12.20 -27.02
C ASN A 110 10.42 -12.76 -25.60
N GLY A 111 10.17 -11.88 -24.62
CA GLY A 111 9.99 -12.26 -23.22
C GLY A 111 11.30 -12.63 -22.51
N PHE A 112 12.45 -12.26 -23.05
CA PHE A 112 13.73 -12.45 -22.38
C PHE A 112 13.84 -11.52 -21.17
N ILE A 113 14.14 -12.10 -20.01
CA ILE A 113 14.45 -11.37 -18.78
C ILE A 113 15.92 -11.66 -18.44
N PRO A 114 16.82 -10.66 -18.52
CA PRO A 114 18.24 -10.88 -18.27
C PRO A 114 18.51 -11.27 -16.82
N THR A 115 19.52 -12.12 -16.62
CA THR A 115 20.13 -12.27 -15.31
C THR A 115 20.79 -10.96 -14.88
N VAL A 116 21.03 -10.81 -13.58
CA VAL A 116 21.76 -9.64 -13.04
C VAL A 116 23.12 -9.47 -13.72
N LYS A 117 23.83 -10.56 -14.02
CA LYS A 117 25.12 -10.51 -14.72
C LYS A 117 24.97 -9.98 -16.14
N GLU A 118 24.03 -10.50 -16.93
CA GLU A 118 23.80 -10.04 -18.31
C GLU A 118 23.38 -8.57 -18.36
N LEU A 119 22.56 -8.12 -17.41
CA LEU A 119 22.18 -6.71 -17.30
C LEU A 119 23.39 -5.81 -17.00
N ILE A 120 24.24 -6.20 -16.05
CA ILE A 120 25.47 -5.45 -15.73
C ILE A 120 26.45 -5.45 -16.92
N ASP A 121 26.64 -6.59 -17.57
CA ASP A 121 27.51 -6.71 -18.75
C ASP A 121 27.00 -5.79 -19.88
N ARG A 122 25.68 -5.72 -20.09
CA ARG A 122 25.05 -4.80 -21.05
C ARG A 122 25.28 -3.33 -20.69
N LEU A 123 25.05 -2.95 -19.43
CA LEU A 123 25.25 -1.56 -18.98
C LEU A 123 26.69 -1.07 -19.20
N HIS A 124 27.70 -1.94 -19.07
CA HIS A 124 29.09 -1.59 -19.36
C HIS A 124 29.38 -1.28 -20.83
N THR A 125 28.53 -1.75 -21.77
CA THR A 125 28.69 -1.43 -23.19
C THR A 125 28.23 -0.01 -23.55
N GLY A 126 27.43 0.63 -22.68
CA GLY A 126 26.88 1.98 -22.89
C GLY A 126 25.75 2.06 -23.91
N ASP A 127 25.22 0.91 -24.31
CA ASP A 127 24.25 0.70 -25.36
C ASP A 127 22.91 0.24 -24.78
#